data_AF-A0A8J7CDZ8-F1
#
_entry.id   AF-A0A8J7CDZ8-F1
#
_cell.length_a   1.000
_cell.length_b   1.000
_cell.length_c   1.000
_cell.angle_alpha   90.00
_cell.angle_beta   90.00
_cell.angle_gamma   90.00
#
_symmetry.space_group_name_H-M   'P 1'
#
loop_
_entity.id
_entity.type
_entity.pdbx_description
1 polymer ?
#
loop_
_entity_poly.entity_id
_entity_poly.type
_entity_poly.pdbx_seq_one_letter_code
_entity_poly.pdbx_strand_id
1 'polypeptide(L)'
;MKEMILEYIRNEYLDDEDDEDIELNETTPLISSGIVDSFSMVSLKRFLEKKCNVSLPDDEATPEAFNTVNSILTLVQKHQKG
;
A
#
# COMPACT_ATOMS: atom_id res chain seq x y z
N MET A 1 -1.84 -10.93 -4.80
CA MET A 1 -2.10 -9.82 -3.84
C MET A 1 -0.97 -8.83 -3.85
N LYS A 2 0.28 -9.24 -3.60
CA LYS A 2 1.47 -8.38 -3.71
C LYS A 2 1.51 -7.58 -5.01
N GLU A 3 1.47 -8.26 -6.16
CA GLU A 3 1.52 -7.61 -7.48
C GLU A 3 0.39 -6.62 -7.68
N MET A 4 -0.85 -6.98 -7.32
CA MET A 4 -2.00 -6.06 -7.36
C MET A 4 -1.76 -4.77 -6.55
N ILE A 5 -1.14 -4.87 -5.38
CA ILE A 5 -0.84 -3.69 -4.55
C ILE A 5 0.25 -2.84 -5.20
N LEU A 6 1.30 -3.48 -5.72
CA LEU A 6 2.38 -2.79 -6.45
C LEU A 6 1.85 -2.09 -7.70
N GLU A 7 1.01 -2.75 -8.49
CA GLU A 7 0.37 -2.16 -9.66
C GLU A 7 -0.54 -1.00 -9.29
N TYR A 8 -1.35 -1.12 -8.23
CA TYR A 8 -2.19 -0.03 -7.77
C TYR A 8 -1.35 1.19 -7.35
N ILE A 9 -0.28 0.96 -6.59
CA ILE A 9 0.62 2.03 -6.15
C ILE A 9 1.30 2.69 -7.35
N ARG A 10 1.81 1.90 -8.29
CA ARG A 10 2.45 2.42 -9.50
C ARG A 10 1.47 3.28 -10.29
N ASN A 11 0.29 2.76 -10.60
CA ASN A 11 -0.67 3.47 -11.45
C ASN A 11 -1.28 4.72 -10.80
N GLU A 12 -1.37 4.77 -9.46
CA GLU A 12 -2.04 5.88 -8.77
C GLU A 12 -1.05 6.92 -8.23
N TYR A 13 0.21 6.54 -7.99
CA TYR A 13 1.17 7.37 -7.27
C TYR A 13 2.52 7.56 -7.96
N LEU A 14 2.83 6.77 -9.00
CA LEU A 14 4.02 6.98 -9.83
C LEU A 14 3.58 7.45 -11.21
N ASP A 15 4.27 8.45 -11.75
CA ASP A 15 4.04 8.90 -13.13
C ASP A 15 5.02 8.18 -14.06
N ASP A 16 4.52 7.55 -15.12
CA ASP A 16 5.34 6.72 -16.03
C ASP A 16 6.45 7.56 -16.71
N GLU A 17 6.29 8.88 -16.84
CA GLU A 17 7.30 9.77 -17.45
C GLU A 17 8.40 10.23 -16.50
N ASP A 18 8.09 10.43 -15.20
CA ASP A 18 9.02 11.01 -14.21
C ASP A 18 9.62 9.95 -13.26
N ASP A 19 8.94 8.83 -13.05
CA ASP A 19 9.28 7.80 -12.07
C ASP A 19 9.71 6.46 -12.70
N GLU A 20 10.07 6.45 -13.99
CA GLU A 20 10.46 5.26 -14.76
C GLU A 20 11.65 4.49 -14.12
N ASP A 21 12.54 5.22 -13.42
CA ASP A 21 13.70 4.69 -12.69
C ASP A 21 13.39 4.23 -11.26
N ILE A 22 12.17 4.44 -10.74
CA ILE A 22 11.81 4.02 -9.39
C ILE A 22 11.56 2.51 -9.36
N GLU A 23 12.52 1.78 -8.77
CA GLU A 23 12.38 0.36 -8.51
C GLU A 23 11.40 0.10 -7.34
N LEU A 24 10.11 0.06 -7.68
CA LEU A 24 9.04 -0.27 -6.73
C LEU A 24 9.00 -1.79 -6.47
N ASN A 25 9.38 -2.20 -5.26
CA ASN A 25 9.35 -3.59 -4.80
C ASN A 25 8.68 -3.69 -3.40
N GLU A 26 8.57 -4.91 -2.84
CA GLU A 26 7.82 -5.08 -1.60
C GLU A 26 8.44 -4.44 -0.35
N THR A 27 9.73 -4.11 -0.42
CA THR A 27 10.49 -3.48 0.66
C THR A 27 10.71 -1.99 0.44
N THR A 28 10.30 -1.47 -0.72
CA THR A 28 10.42 -0.04 -1.04
C THR A 28 9.59 0.76 -0.03
N PRO A 29 10.19 1.74 0.66
CA PRO A 29 9.52 2.53 1.68
C PRO A 29 8.62 3.59 1.02
N LEU A 30 7.31 3.31 0.90
CA LEU A 30 6.30 4.12 0.23
C LEU A 30 6.10 5.51 0.87
N ILE A 31 5.94 5.55 2.20
CA ILE A 31 5.68 6.81 2.91
C ILE A 31 6.99 7.60 3.04
N SER A 32 8.07 6.92 3.45
CA SER A 32 9.35 7.60 3.68
C SER A 32 10.04 8.07 2.39
N SER A 33 9.76 7.45 1.24
CA SER A 33 10.20 7.94 -0.08
C SER A 33 9.34 9.06 -0.63
N GLY A 34 8.15 9.30 -0.05
CA GLY A 34 7.21 10.30 -0.51
C GLY A 34 6.28 9.83 -1.63
N ILE A 35 6.33 8.55 -2.04
CA ILE A 35 5.41 7.98 -3.03
C ILE A 35 3.97 8.03 -2.51
N VAL A 36 3.76 7.71 -1.23
CA VAL A 36 2.45 7.73 -0.59
C VAL A 36 2.40 8.80 0.49
N ASP A 37 1.40 9.66 0.45
CA ASP A 37 1.13 10.63 1.51
C ASP A 37 0.08 10.13 2.52
N SER A 38 -0.21 10.94 3.54
CA SER A 38 -1.22 10.61 4.56
C SER A 38 -2.65 10.46 4.03
N PHE A 39 -3.04 11.21 2.98
CA PHE A 39 -4.34 11.09 2.32
C PHE A 39 -4.41 9.85 1.41
N SER A 40 -3.37 9.62 0.61
CA SER A 40 -3.23 8.45 -0.25
C SER A 40 -3.26 7.15 0.55
N MET A 41 -2.72 7.14 1.78
CA MET A 41 -2.83 6.00 2.70
C MET A 41 -4.28 5.61 2.97
N VAL A 42 -5.20 6.59 3.13
CA VAL A 42 -6.64 6.32 3.35
C VAL A 42 -7.26 5.68 2.10
N SER A 43 -6.89 6.15 0.91
CA SER A 43 -7.35 5.57 -0.36
C SER A 43 -6.84 4.13 -0.53
N LEU A 44 -5.54 3.91 -0.27
CA LEU A 44 -4.92 2.58 -0.32
C LEU A 44 -5.57 1.62 0.70
N LYS A 45 -5.80 2.08 1.93
CA LYS A 45 -6.53 1.32 2.95
C LYS A 45 -7.90 0.88 2.42
N ARG A 46 -8.72 1.81 1.92
CA ARG A 46 -10.06 1.50 1.39
C ARG A 46 -10.02 0.57 0.18
N PHE A 47 -9.02 0.73 -0.68
CA PHE A 47 -8.79 -0.16 -1.81
C PHE A 47 -8.58 -1.60 -1.32
N LEU A 48 -7.71 -1.80 -0.33
CA LEU A 48 -7.42 -3.12 0.25
C LEU A 48 -8.65 -3.73 0.93
N GLU A 49 -9.39 -2.94 1.73
CA GLU A 49 -10.62 -3.39 2.38
C GLU A 49 -11.64 -3.89 1.36
N LYS A 50 -11.85 -3.13 0.27
CA LYS A 50 -12.78 -3.49 -0.80
C LYS A 50 -12.30 -4.68 -1.63
N LYS A 51 -11.00 -4.75 -1.95
CA LYS A 51 -10.45 -5.82 -2.81
C LYS A 51 -10.27 -7.15 -2.08
N CYS A 52 -9.87 -7.10 -0.81
CA CYS A 52 -9.60 -8.29 -0.01
C CYS A 52 -10.80 -8.67 0.88
N ASN A 53 -11.85 -7.85 0.89
CA ASN A 53 -13.02 -8.01 1.75
C ASN A 53 -12.63 -8.15 3.24
N VAL A 54 -11.68 -7.31 3.66
CA VAL A 54 -11.17 -7.21 5.04
C VAL A 54 -11.57 -5.87 5.64
N SER A 55 -11.56 -5.77 6.97
CA SER A 55 -11.66 -4.49 7.67
C SER A 55 -10.34 -4.21 8.36
N LEU A 56 -9.72 -3.08 8.04
CA LEU A 56 -8.46 -2.65 8.64
C LEU A 56 -8.79 -1.58 9.69
N PRO A 57 -8.60 -1.84 10.99
CA PRO A 57 -8.85 -0.83 12.02
C PRO A 57 -7.89 0.36 11.88
N ASP A 58 -8.38 1.58 12.10
CA ASP A 58 -7.57 2.81 11.98
C ASP A 58 -6.37 2.82 12.94
N ASP A 59 -6.53 2.22 14.13
CA ASP A 59 -5.45 2.09 15.12
C ASP A 59 -4.27 1.24 14.62
N GLU A 60 -4.51 0.31 13.68
CA GLU A 60 -3.46 -0.50 13.04
C GLU A 60 -3.02 0.05 11.69
N ALA A 61 -3.82 0.94 11.07
CA ALA A 61 -3.51 1.57 9.79
C ALA A 61 -2.56 2.77 9.96
N THR A 62 -1.39 2.49 10.55
CA THR A 62 -0.36 3.49 10.81
C THR A 62 0.55 3.68 9.58
N PRO A 63 1.27 4.82 9.49
CA PRO A 63 2.26 5.03 8.45
C PRO A 63 3.31 3.91 8.38
N GLU A 64 3.66 3.31 9.52
CA GLU A 64 4.61 2.18 9.58
C GLU A 64 4.03 0.91 8.94
N ALA A 65 2.76 0.61 9.21
CA ALA A 65 2.06 -0.52 8.61
C ALA A 65 1.84 -0.35 7.10
N PHE A 66 1.75 0.90 6.63
CA PHE A 66 1.61 1.25 5.22
C PHE A 66 2.92 1.65 4.54
N ASN A 67 4.06 1.62 5.25
CA ASN A 67 5.32 2.09 4.70
C ASN A 67 5.89 1.14 3.64
N THR A 68 5.55 -0.14 3.64
CA THR A 68 6.02 -1.08 2.61
C THR A 68 4.89 -2.00 2.20
N VAL A 69 4.93 -2.50 0.95
CA VAL A 69 3.93 -3.47 0.50
C VAL A 69 3.97 -4.74 1.35
N ASN A 70 5.15 -5.13 1.86
CA ASN A 70 5.27 -6.29 2.75
C ASN A 70 4.55 -6.06 4.09
N SER A 71 4.69 -4.88 4.69
CA SER A 71 3.94 -4.49 5.91
C SER A 71 2.43 -4.51 5.65
N ILE A 72 2.00 -3.95 4.51
CA ILE A 72 0.59 -3.94 4.10
C ILE A 72 0.05 -5.36 3.95
N LEU A 73 0.79 -6.23 3.26
CA LEU A 73 0.41 -7.63 3.09
C LEU A 73 0.27 -8.34 4.43
N THR A 74 1.20 -8.11 5.35
CA THR A 74 1.15 -8.68 6.70
C THR A 74 -0.10 -8.20 7.45
N LEU A 75 -0.42 -6.90 7.37
CA LEU A 75 -1.61 -6.32 7.97
C LEU A 75 -2.89 -6.92 7.36
N VAL A 76 -2.98 -6.99 6.04
CA VAL A 76 -4.13 -7.57 5.33
C VAL A 76 -4.28 -9.04 5.71
N GLN A 77 -3.22 -9.84 5.66
CA GLN A 77 -3.26 -11.27 6.01
C GLN A 77 -3.68 -11.51 7.46
N LYS A 78 -3.28 -10.63 8.39
CA LYS A 78 -3.70 -10.68 9.80
C LYS A 78 -5.22 -10.56 9.96
N HIS A 79 -5.86 -9.72 9.14
CA HIS A 79 -7.32 -9.48 9.16
C HIS A 79 -8.09 -10.32 8.15
N GLN A 80 -7.41 -10.94 7.19
CA GLN A 80 -7.97 -11.86 6.23
C GLN A 80 -8.16 -13.23 6.88
N LYS A 81 -9.26 -13.38 7.64
CA LYS A 81 -9.76 -14.69 8.04
C LYS A 81 -10.58 -15.29 6.91
N GLY A 82 -10.18 -16.48 6.48
CA GLY A 82 -10.97 -17.34 5.59
C GLY A 82 -12.28 -17.78 6.23
#